data_AF-A0A9E4ERP4-F1
#
_entry.id   AF-A0A9E4ERP4-F1
#
_cell.length_a   1.000
_cell.length_b   1.000
_cell.length_c   1.000
_cell.angle_alpha   90.00
_cell.angle_beta   90.00
_cell.angle_gamma   90.00
#
_symmetry.space_group_name_H-M   'P 1'
#
loop_
_entity.id
_entity.type
_entity.pdbx_description
1 polymer ?
#
loop_
_entity_poly.entity_id
_entity_poly.type
_entity_poly.pdbx_seq_one_letter_code
_entity_poly.pdbx_strand_id
1 'polypeptide(L)'
;MVALGDTLVKLDGSIARFQLDEAEQLYRTAIAEREVSRAELDILETPSSKNIIAVLQSELRSSREQLDHAEGQLRRERELMRRGGLTSAEKLDKAVLDSKLTALRVEKIASTIAAEQEEPIAARKRKARFDLQANQAQVRRAEVEISIKSRNLADHSLVAPDSGRIHLVLVRWGDMVSVGDSLLLLVPNGRKYAKCMVPAKFGPWLKVGQRVTISPVWERSYELPGQVNAVRRHVDKNHLSVLVDVSFHSPPPLTLGDKVRVEITLRRSGLLKLLLFPFEWEHATTW
;
A
#
# COMPACT_ATOMS: atom_id res chain seq x y z
N MET A 1 -7.42 9.75 -33.54
CA MET A 1 -6.49 10.52 -32.68
C MET A 1 -7.00 10.37 -31.27
N VAL A 2 -6.10 10.32 -30.30
CA VAL A 2 -6.41 10.19 -28.88
C VAL A 2 -5.70 11.31 -28.13
N ALA A 3 -6.34 11.84 -27.10
CA ALA A 3 -5.77 12.80 -26.17
C ALA A 3 -5.15 12.07 -24.96
N LEU A 4 -4.33 12.80 -24.20
CA LEU A 4 -3.82 12.33 -22.91
C LEU A 4 -4.99 11.97 -21.98
N GLY A 5 -4.98 10.77 -21.41
CA GLY A 5 -6.01 10.28 -20.49
C GLY A 5 -7.23 9.64 -21.13
N ASP A 6 -7.35 9.63 -22.47
CA ASP A 6 -8.45 8.94 -23.15
C ASP A 6 -8.39 7.43 -22.88
N THR A 7 -9.53 6.83 -22.54
CA THR A 7 -9.63 5.37 -22.39
C THR A 7 -9.50 4.68 -23.75
N LEU A 8 -8.48 3.83 -23.89
CA LEU A 8 -8.16 3.11 -25.12
C LEU A 8 -8.81 1.73 -25.16
N VAL A 9 -8.69 0.99 -24.05
CA VAL A 9 -9.19 -0.39 -23.93
C VAL A 9 -9.81 -0.56 -22.56
N LYS A 10 -10.95 -1.26 -22.51
CA LYS A 10 -11.61 -1.66 -21.27
C LYS A 10 -11.71 -3.18 -21.22
N LEU A 11 -11.08 -3.77 -20.22
CA LEU A 11 -11.10 -5.20 -19.93
C LEU A 11 -12.21 -5.50 -18.93
N ASP A 12 -12.65 -6.76 -18.87
CA ASP A 12 -13.62 -7.18 -17.86
C ASP A 12 -12.98 -7.23 -16.47
N GLY A 13 -13.19 -6.17 -15.69
CA GLY A 13 -12.73 -6.06 -14.31
C GLY A 13 -13.71 -6.61 -13.27
N SER A 14 -14.66 -7.48 -13.63
CA SER A 14 -15.66 -8.00 -12.68
C SER A 14 -15.01 -8.73 -11.50
N ILE A 15 -14.04 -9.61 -11.75
CA ILE A 15 -13.31 -10.33 -10.70
C ILE A 15 -12.49 -9.35 -9.84
N ALA A 16 -11.81 -8.39 -10.46
CA ALA A 16 -11.04 -7.38 -9.73
C ALA A 16 -11.92 -6.49 -8.83
N ARG A 17 -13.15 -6.19 -9.25
CA ARG A 17 -14.15 -5.49 -8.41
C ARG A 17 -14.55 -6.32 -7.19
N PHE A 18 -14.83 -7.61 -7.36
CA PHE A 18 -15.14 -8.48 -6.23
C PHE A 18 -13.97 -8.60 -5.26
N GLN A 19 -12.73 -8.70 -5.77
CA GLN A 19 -11.53 -8.72 -4.92
C GLN A 19 -11.31 -7.40 -4.17
N LEU A 20 -11.67 -6.26 -4.77
CA LEU A 20 -11.62 -4.97 -4.09
C LEU A 20 -12.67 -4.90 -2.98
N ASP A 21 -13.91 -5.32 -3.24
CA ASP A 21 -14.98 -5.35 -2.22
C ASP A 21 -14.61 -6.28 -1.05
N GLU A 22 -14.05 -7.46 -1.32
CA GLU A 22 -13.53 -8.37 -0.29
C GLU A 22 -12.47 -7.69 0.59
N ALA A 23 -11.51 -6.99 -0.01
CA ALA A 23 -10.48 -6.25 0.72
C ALA A 23 -11.07 -5.08 1.53
N GLU A 24 -12.10 -4.40 1.02
CA GLU A 24 -12.83 -3.36 1.74
C GLU A 24 -13.57 -3.92 2.97
N GLN A 25 -14.18 -5.10 2.86
CA GLN A 25 -14.81 -5.76 4.01
C GLN A 25 -13.78 -6.13 5.07
N LEU A 26 -12.63 -6.70 4.67
CA LEU A 26 -11.54 -7.03 5.59
C LEU A 26 -10.97 -5.79 6.31
N TYR A 27 -10.91 -4.65 5.63
CA TYR A 27 -10.51 -3.38 6.24
C TYR A 27 -11.53 -2.90 7.29
N ARG A 28 -12.83 -3.02 7.00
CA ARG A 28 -13.90 -2.67 7.95
C ARG A 28 -13.84 -3.54 9.21
N THR A 29 -13.61 -4.85 9.07
CA THR A 29 -13.46 -5.74 10.23
C THR A 29 -12.21 -5.39 11.03
N ALA A 30 -11.08 -5.11 10.37
CA ALA A 30 -9.85 -4.70 11.05
C ALA A 30 -10.02 -3.37 11.82
N ILE A 31 -10.77 -2.40 11.27
CA ILE A 31 -11.11 -1.17 12.01
C ILE A 31 -11.96 -1.50 13.23
N ALA A 32 -12.98 -2.34 13.09
CA ALA A 32 -13.84 -2.72 14.21
C ALA A 32 -13.04 -3.40 15.33
N GLU A 33 -12.13 -4.32 15.01
CA GLU A 33 -11.24 -4.98 15.97
C GLU A 33 -10.30 -3.98 16.66
N ARG A 34 -9.74 -3.01 15.93
CA ARG A 34 -8.95 -1.93 16.51
C ARG A 34 -9.75 -1.11 17.51
N GLU A 35 -11.00 -0.77 17.19
CA GLU A 35 -11.88 -0.01 18.09
C GLU A 35 -12.22 -0.80 19.35
N VAL A 36 -12.46 -2.11 19.26
CA VAL A 36 -12.66 -2.97 20.43
C VAL A 36 -11.43 -2.95 21.35
N SER A 37 -10.23 -3.16 20.81
CA SER A 37 -8.99 -3.11 21.61
C SER A 37 -8.72 -1.72 22.20
N ARG A 38 -9.10 -0.66 21.50
CA ARG A 38 -9.00 0.71 22.01
C ARG A 38 -9.94 0.93 23.20
N ALA A 39 -11.19 0.50 23.07
CA ALA A 39 -12.17 0.62 24.14
C ALA A 39 -11.74 -0.16 25.40
N GLU A 40 -11.17 -1.36 25.23
CA GLU A 40 -10.62 -2.14 26.34
C GLU A 40 -9.48 -1.41 27.06
N LEU A 41 -8.58 -0.78 26.32
CA LEU A 41 -7.50 0.01 26.90
C LEU A 41 -8.05 1.23 27.67
N ASP A 42 -9.05 1.93 27.13
CA ASP A 42 -9.68 3.09 27.78
C ASP A 42 -10.35 2.70 29.12
N ILE A 43 -11.04 1.55 29.16
CA ILE A 43 -11.63 1.00 30.40
C ILE A 43 -10.53 0.77 31.45
N LEU A 44 -9.39 0.22 31.05
CA LEU A 44 -8.27 -0.04 31.96
C LEU A 44 -7.60 1.28 32.41
N GLU A 45 -7.52 2.29 31.55
CA GLU A 45 -6.93 3.59 31.87
C GLU A 45 -7.78 4.44 32.83
N THR A 46 -9.07 4.17 32.92
CA THR A 46 -10.00 4.86 33.82
C THR A 46 -9.51 4.80 35.29
N PRO A 47 -9.40 5.96 35.99
CA PRO A 47 -8.82 6.04 37.34
C PRO A 47 -9.51 5.18 38.40
N SER A 48 -10.82 4.93 38.24
CA SER A 48 -11.64 4.11 39.13
C SER A 48 -11.06 2.71 39.35
N SER A 49 -10.42 2.14 38.32
CA SER A 49 -9.83 0.80 38.37
C SER A 49 -8.63 0.72 39.32
N LYS A 50 -7.88 1.83 39.51
CA LYS A 50 -6.70 1.87 40.40
C LYS A 50 -7.06 1.83 41.89
N ASN A 51 -8.29 2.23 42.24
CA ASN A 51 -8.71 2.34 43.64
C ASN A 51 -9.38 1.05 44.17
N ILE A 52 -9.67 0.05 43.33
CA ILE A 52 -10.43 -1.14 43.73
C ILE A 52 -9.66 -1.95 44.78
N ILE A 53 -8.38 -2.24 44.55
CA ILE A 53 -7.55 -3.00 45.52
C ILE A 53 -7.42 -2.23 46.83
N ALA A 54 -7.26 -0.91 46.80
CA ALA A 54 -7.14 -0.09 48.01
C ALA A 54 -8.45 -0.04 48.81
N VAL A 55 -9.60 0.03 48.14
CA VAL A 55 -10.93 -0.06 48.75
C VAL A 55 -11.15 -1.45 49.36
N LEU A 56 -10.87 -2.52 48.62
CA LEU A 56 -10.98 -3.90 49.10
C LEU A 56 -10.05 -4.18 50.30
N GLN A 57 -8.83 -3.64 50.28
CA GLN A 57 -7.90 -3.73 51.41
C GLN A 57 -8.42 -3.00 52.65
N SER A 58 -9.09 -1.87 52.46
CA SER A 58 -9.73 -1.12 53.56
C SER A 58 -10.94 -1.88 54.11
N GLU A 59 -11.75 -2.48 53.23
CA GLU A 59 -12.87 -3.33 53.61
C GLU A 59 -12.40 -4.58 54.36
N LEU A 60 -11.35 -5.25 53.86
CA LEU A 60 -10.73 -6.39 54.52
C LEU A 60 -10.26 -6.05 55.93
N ARG A 61 -9.65 -4.85 56.11
CA ARG A 61 -9.24 -4.37 57.42
C ARG A 61 -10.44 -4.25 58.36
N SER A 62 -11.50 -3.58 57.93
CA SER A 62 -12.72 -3.45 58.75
C SER A 62 -13.40 -4.79 59.06
N SER A 63 -13.44 -5.72 58.10
CA SER A 63 -14.00 -7.07 58.28
C SER A 63 -13.16 -7.93 59.23
N ARG A 64 -11.83 -7.73 59.27
CA ARG A 64 -10.95 -8.40 60.23
C ARG A 64 -11.16 -7.91 61.65
N GLU A 65 -11.35 -6.60 61.85
CA GLU A 65 -11.69 -6.05 63.16
C GLU A 65 -13.04 -6.59 63.66
N GLN A 66 -14.03 -6.71 62.76
CA GLN A 66 -15.32 -7.34 63.09
C GLN A 66 -15.16 -8.80 63.51
N LEU A 67 -14.27 -9.55 62.83
CA LEU A 67 -13.99 -10.93 63.20
C LEU A 67 -13.35 -11.01 64.60
N ASP A 68 -12.36 -10.17 64.91
CA ASP A 68 -11.73 -10.16 66.23
C ASP A 68 -12.73 -9.81 67.34
N HIS A 69 -13.63 -8.87 67.08
CA HIS A 69 -14.73 -8.56 67.99
C HIS A 69 -15.69 -9.75 68.19
N ALA A 70 -16.12 -10.42 67.12
CA ALA A 70 -17.02 -11.57 67.17
C ALA A 70 -16.36 -12.79 67.86
N GLU A 71 -15.08 -13.06 67.58
CA GLU A 71 -14.29 -14.09 68.25
C GLU A 71 -14.08 -13.76 69.73
N GLY A 72 -13.81 -12.50 70.05
CA GLY A 72 -13.72 -12.01 71.42
C GLY A 72 -15.03 -12.18 72.20
N GLN A 73 -16.18 -11.94 71.56
CA GLN A 73 -17.49 -12.18 72.16
C GLN A 73 -17.75 -13.66 72.39
N LEU A 74 -17.49 -14.51 71.37
CA LEU A 74 -17.59 -15.95 71.49
C LEU A 74 -16.71 -16.50 72.61
N ARG A 75 -15.48 -16.00 72.74
CA ARG A 75 -14.53 -16.39 73.80
C ARG A 75 -15.09 -16.03 75.19
N ARG A 76 -15.62 -14.82 75.36
CA ARG A 76 -16.25 -14.38 76.62
C ARG A 76 -17.48 -15.24 76.97
N GLU A 77 -18.35 -15.52 76.02
CA GLU A 77 -19.56 -16.34 76.25
C GLU A 77 -19.22 -17.79 76.62
N ARG A 78 -18.22 -18.40 75.94
CA ARG A 78 -17.70 -19.72 76.30
C ARG A 78 -17.14 -19.76 77.72
N GLU A 79 -16.43 -18.72 78.14
CA GLU A 79 -15.85 -18.65 79.48
C GLU A 79 -16.92 -18.46 80.57
N LEU A 80 -17.93 -17.62 80.33
CA LEU A 80 -19.07 -17.45 81.24
C LEU A 80 -19.84 -18.75 81.43
N MET A 81 -20.06 -19.52 80.36
CA MET A 81 -20.74 -20.81 80.43
C MET A 81 -19.90 -21.85 81.20
N ARG A 82 -18.57 -21.87 81.00
CA ARG A 82 -17.66 -22.75 81.76
C ARG A 82 -17.62 -22.43 83.27
N ARG A 83 -17.74 -21.15 83.63
CA ARG A 83 -17.73 -20.69 85.03
C ARG A 83 -19.11 -20.82 85.71
N GLY A 84 -20.09 -21.45 85.08
CA GLY A 84 -21.43 -21.67 85.64
C GLY A 84 -22.36 -20.45 85.57
N GLY A 85 -22.06 -19.47 84.72
CA GLY A 85 -22.91 -18.29 84.51
C GLY A 85 -24.17 -18.61 83.69
N LEU A 86 -25.24 -17.82 83.90
CA LEU A 86 -26.56 -17.91 83.23
C LEU A 86 -26.53 -17.47 81.74
N THR A 87 -25.65 -18.06 80.92
CA THR A 87 -25.66 -17.85 79.46
C THR A 87 -26.56 -18.89 78.82
N SER A 88 -27.58 -18.45 78.07
CA SER A 88 -28.44 -19.36 77.29
C SER A 88 -27.63 -20.04 76.18
N ALA A 89 -27.87 -21.33 75.93
CA ALA A 89 -27.30 -22.07 74.81
C ALA A 89 -27.53 -21.33 73.47
N GLU A 90 -28.67 -20.67 73.33
CA GLU A 90 -29.04 -19.87 72.16
C GLU A 90 -28.11 -18.66 71.93
N LYS A 91 -27.60 -18.03 72.99
CA LYS A 91 -26.63 -16.92 72.87
C LYS A 91 -25.29 -17.42 72.36
N LEU A 92 -24.81 -18.54 72.92
CA LEU A 92 -23.57 -19.17 72.49
C LEU A 92 -23.65 -19.61 71.02
N ASP A 93 -24.75 -20.25 70.61
CA ASP A 93 -24.96 -20.65 69.22
C ASP A 93 -24.98 -19.44 68.28
N LYS A 94 -25.60 -18.34 68.70
CA LYS A 94 -25.57 -17.07 67.96
C LYS A 94 -24.15 -16.52 67.82
N ALA A 95 -23.34 -16.52 68.88
CA ALA A 95 -21.96 -16.05 68.80
C ALA A 95 -21.06 -16.98 67.95
N VAL A 96 -21.31 -18.29 67.95
CA VAL A 96 -20.64 -19.24 67.06
C VAL A 96 -21.00 -18.96 65.60
N LEU A 97 -22.28 -18.74 65.32
CA LEU A 97 -22.76 -18.42 63.98
C LEU A 97 -22.18 -17.09 63.48
N ASP A 98 -22.19 -16.06 64.32
CA ASP A 98 -21.69 -14.72 64.01
C ASP A 98 -20.17 -14.72 63.70
N SER A 99 -19.38 -15.43 64.52
CA SER A 99 -17.95 -15.63 64.27
C SER A 99 -17.70 -16.36 62.94
N LYS A 100 -18.47 -17.43 62.63
CA LYS A 100 -18.35 -18.15 61.36
C LYS A 100 -18.73 -17.28 60.15
N LEU A 101 -19.84 -16.54 60.23
CA LEU A 101 -20.29 -15.67 59.13
C LEU A 101 -19.25 -14.58 58.85
N THR A 102 -18.68 -13.99 59.90
CA THR A 102 -17.66 -12.96 59.75
C THR A 102 -16.35 -13.53 59.20
N ALA A 103 -15.96 -14.75 59.60
CA ALA A 103 -14.80 -15.44 59.04
C ALA A 103 -14.94 -15.71 57.54
N LEU A 104 -16.12 -16.21 57.10
CA LEU A 104 -16.43 -16.41 55.69
C LEU A 104 -16.39 -15.09 54.89
N ARG A 105 -16.81 -13.97 55.50
CA ARG A 105 -16.73 -12.65 54.87
C ARG A 105 -15.29 -12.22 54.65
N VAL A 106 -14.42 -12.41 55.66
CA VAL A 106 -12.98 -12.12 55.54
C VAL A 106 -12.35 -12.97 54.45
N GLU A 107 -12.66 -14.27 54.41
CA GLU A 107 -12.15 -15.20 53.40
C GLU A 107 -12.59 -14.78 51.99
N LYS A 108 -13.86 -14.43 51.80
CA LYS A 108 -14.40 -13.95 50.53
C LYS A 108 -13.72 -12.67 50.04
N ILE A 109 -13.47 -11.71 50.93
CA ILE A 109 -12.77 -10.48 50.56
C ILE A 109 -11.31 -10.77 50.22
N ALA A 110 -10.64 -11.62 51.01
CA ALA A 110 -9.25 -12.01 50.77
C ALA A 110 -9.07 -12.75 49.43
N SER A 111 -9.98 -13.66 49.08
CA SER A 111 -9.96 -14.35 47.79
C SER A 111 -10.22 -13.41 46.62
N THR A 112 -11.12 -12.44 46.78
CA THR A 112 -11.37 -11.38 45.76
C THR A 112 -10.11 -10.53 45.54
N ILE A 113 -9.39 -10.17 46.60
CA ILE A 113 -8.12 -9.43 46.49
C ILE A 113 -7.05 -10.27 45.79
N ALA A 114 -6.94 -11.56 46.13
CA ALA A 114 -5.98 -12.45 45.48
C ALA A 114 -6.25 -12.56 43.97
N ALA A 115 -7.51 -12.75 43.57
CA ALA A 115 -7.92 -12.79 42.16
C ALA A 115 -7.62 -11.47 41.42
N GLU A 116 -7.78 -10.32 42.07
CA GLU A 116 -7.46 -9.01 41.48
C GLU A 116 -5.94 -8.75 41.40
N GLN A 117 -5.14 -9.47 42.21
CA GLN A 117 -3.67 -9.37 42.21
C GLN A 117 -2.98 -10.33 41.23
N GLU A 118 -3.61 -11.45 40.86
CA GLU A 118 -3.03 -12.47 39.95
C GLU A 118 -2.60 -11.89 38.60
N GLU A 119 -3.34 -10.91 38.07
CA GLU A 119 -2.90 -10.11 36.93
C GLU A 119 -2.94 -8.62 37.29
N PRO A 120 -1.78 -8.01 37.63
CA PRO A 120 -1.77 -6.59 37.95
C PRO A 120 -2.29 -5.79 36.76
N ILE A 121 -3.12 -4.78 37.03
CA ILE A 121 -3.68 -3.87 36.03
C ILE A 121 -2.60 -3.34 35.07
N ALA A 122 -1.36 -3.16 35.54
CA ALA A 122 -0.23 -2.79 34.71
C ALA A 122 0.13 -3.82 33.63
N ALA A 123 0.08 -5.12 33.93
CA ALA A 123 0.29 -6.20 32.97
C ALA A 123 -0.86 -6.25 31.95
N ARG A 124 -2.12 -6.16 32.41
CA ARG A 124 -3.30 -6.08 31.53
C ARG A 124 -3.22 -4.89 30.57
N LYS A 125 -2.83 -3.71 31.06
CA LYS A 125 -2.59 -2.51 30.23
C LYS A 125 -1.51 -2.73 29.20
N ARG A 126 -0.40 -3.35 29.59
CA ARG A 126 0.71 -3.63 28.67
C ARG A 126 0.23 -4.57 27.55
N LYS A 127 -0.51 -5.62 27.89
CA LYS A 127 -1.11 -6.54 26.92
C LYS A 127 -2.09 -5.82 25.98
N ALA A 128 -3.06 -5.09 26.53
CA ALA A 128 -4.03 -4.32 25.74
C ALA A 128 -3.35 -3.30 24.79
N ARG A 129 -2.24 -2.67 25.21
CA ARG A 129 -1.44 -1.79 24.33
C ARG A 129 -0.78 -2.56 23.17
N PHE A 130 -0.24 -3.75 23.45
CA PHE A 130 0.31 -4.61 22.39
C PHE A 130 -0.78 -5.08 21.42
N ASP A 131 -1.93 -5.48 21.92
CA ASP A 131 -3.07 -5.91 21.11
C ASP A 131 -3.58 -4.76 20.22
N LEU A 132 -3.70 -3.55 20.79
CA LEU A 132 -4.04 -2.36 20.02
C LEU A 132 -2.99 -2.06 18.93
N GLN A 133 -1.70 -2.18 19.24
CA GLN A 133 -0.63 -1.97 18.26
C GLN A 133 -0.67 -3.02 17.14
N ALA A 134 -0.96 -4.28 17.47
CA ALA A 134 -1.12 -5.36 16.50
C ALA A 134 -2.32 -5.10 15.58
N ASN A 135 -3.47 -4.72 16.13
CA ASN A 135 -4.68 -4.42 15.36
C ASN A 135 -4.50 -3.17 14.48
N GLN A 136 -3.77 -2.15 14.96
CA GLN A 136 -3.37 -1.02 14.12
C GLN A 136 -2.48 -1.44 12.94
N ALA A 137 -1.58 -2.40 13.14
CA ALA A 137 -0.78 -2.95 12.04
C ALA A 137 -1.63 -3.74 11.04
N GLN A 138 -2.64 -4.46 11.53
CA GLN A 138 -3.59 -5.18 10.69
C GLN A 138 -4.45 -4.23 9.84
N VAL A 139 -4.93 -3.11 10.41
CA VAL A 139 -5.62 -2.05 9.65
C VAL A 139 -4.73 -1.51 8.53
N ARG A 140 -3.46 -1.20 8.82
CA ARG A 140 -2.50 -0.73 7.80
C ARG A 140 -2.28 -1.77 6.70
N ARG A 141 -2.21 -3.06 7.04
CA ARG A 141 -2.11 -4.14 6.06
C ARG A 141 -3.32 -4.18 5.13
N ALA A 142 -4.53 -4.13 5.69
CA ALA A 142 -5.76 -4.14 4.92
C ALA A 142 -5.90 -2.89 4.01
N GLU A 143 -5.44 -1.72 4.48
CA GLU A 143 -5.39 -0.49 3.66
C GLU A 143 -4.45 -0.61 2.45
N VAL A 144 -3.27 -1.21 2.65
CA VAL A 144 -2.34 -1.52 1.55
C VAL A 144 -2.97 -2.53 0.59
N GLU A 145 -3.70 -3.52 1.09
CA GLU A 145 -4.38 -4.50 0.26
C GLU A 145 -5.46 -3.86 -0.62
N ILE A 146 -6.29 -2.97 -0.07
CA ILE A 146 -7.22 -2.14 -0.87
C ILE A 146 -6.48 -1.37 -1.95
N SER A 147 -5.33 -0.76 -1.62
CA SER A 147 -4.52 -0.01 -2.58
C SER A 147 -4.01 -0.88 -3.73
N ILE A 148 -3.61 -2.12 -3.43
CA ILE A 148 -3.19 -3.09 -4.44
C ILE A 148 -4.38 -3.51 -5.31
N LYS A 149 -5.51 -3.89 -4.71
CA LYS A 149 -6.71 -4.35 -5.45
C LYS A 149 -7.33 -3.24 -6.30
N SER A 150 -7.37 -2.01 -5.79
CA SER A 150 -7.89 -0.85 -6.52
C SER A 150 -7.01 -0.49 -7.72
N ARG A 151 -5.67 -0.58 -7.58
CA ARG A 151 -4.77 -0.42 -8.71
C ARG A 151 -4.96 -1.53 -9.74
N ASN A 152 -5.08 -2.78 -9.30
CA ASN A 152 -5.35 -3.90 -10.19
C ASN A 152 -6.66 -3.73 -10.96
N LEU A 153 -7.70 -3.16 -10.32
CA LEU A 153 -8.94 -2.81 -10.99
C LEU A 153 -8.76 -1.65 -11.99
N ALA A 154 -7.99 -0.62 -11.64
CA ALA A 154 -7.68 0.48 -12.54
C ALA A 154 -6.93 0.02 -13.80
N ASP A 155 -6.04 -0.97 -13.65
CA ASP A 155 -5.27 -1.57 -14.76
C ASP A 155 -6.17 -2.29 -15.79
N HIS A 156 -7.44 -2.59 -15.47
CA HIS A 156 -8.42 -3.09 -16.44
C HIS A 156 -8.96 -1.99 -17.37
N SER A 157 -8.57 -0.73 -17.17
CA SER A 157 -8.90 0.39 -18.04
C SER A 157 -7.61 1.03 -18.54
N LEU A 158 -7.17 0.64 -19.74
CA LEU A 158 -5.97 1.20 -20.35
C LEU A 158 -6.27 2.63 -20.84
N VAL A 159 -5.53 3.61 -20.33
CA VAL A 159 -5.61 5.01 -20.72
C VAL A 159 -4.41 5.44 -21.54
N ALA A 160 -4.61 6.41 -22.45
CA ALA A 160 -3.54 6.95 -23.26
C ALA A 160 -2.54 7.76 -22.40
N PRO A 161 -1.25 7.38 -22.36
CA PRO A 161 -0.24 8.09 -21.57
C PRO A 161 0.20 9.42 -22.20
N ASP A 162 -0.07 9.64 -23.49
CA ASP A 162 0.18 10.89 -24.20
C ASP A 162 -0.81 11.04 -25.37
N SER A 163 -0.98 12.26 -25.85
CA SER A 163 -1.76 12.55 -27.05
C SER A 163 -1.07 11.97 -28.30
N GLY A 164 -1.86 11.31 -29.15
CA GLY A 164 -1.29 10.53 -30.23
C GLY A 164 -2.28 10.01 -31.27
N ARG A 165 -1.77 9.12 -32.12
CA ARG A 165 -2.56 8.34 -33.07
C ARG A 165 -2.29 6.85 -32.84
N ILE A 166 -3.34 6.06 -32.77
CA ILE A 166 -3.22 4.60 -32.76
C ILE A 166 -2.78 4.17 -34.16
N HIS A 167 -1.64 3.48 -34.25
CA HIS A 167 -1.11 2.95 -35.51
C HIS A 167 -1.68 1.58 -35.82
N LEU A 168 -1.71 0.70 -34.83
CA LEU A 168 -2.16 -0.68 -34.96
C LEU A 168 -2.91 -1.10 -33.70
N VAL A 169 -3.99 -1.85 -33.88
CA VAL A 169 -4.70 -2.54 -32.80
C VAL A 169 -4.48 -4.03 -33.04
N LEU A 170 -3.92 -4.72 -32.05
CA LEU A 170 -3.51 -6.13 -32.16
C LEU A 170 -4.61 -7.09 -31.69
N VAL A 171 -5.55 -6.59 -30.88
CA VAL A 171 -6.61 -7.37 -30.23
C VAL A 171 -8.00 -6.98 -30.71
N ARG A 172 -8.95 -7.92 -30.62
CA ARG A 172 -10.35 -7.73 -30.99
C ARG A 172 -11.26 -7.92 -29.79
N TRP A 173 -12.50 -7.49 -29.96
CA TRP A 173 -13.56 -7.72 -28.97
C TRP A 173 -13.76 -9.23 -28.75
N GLY A 174 -13.71 -9.63 -27.48
CA GLY A 174 -13.85 -11.04 -27.07
C GLY A 174 -12.53 -11.80 -26.97
N ASP A 175 -11.40 -11.22 -27.39
CA ASP A 175 -10.09 -11.85 -27.22
C ASP A 175 -9.72 -11.87 -25.72
N MET A 176 -9.17 -13.00 -25.29
CA MET A 176 -8.62 -13.16 -23.94
C MET A 176 -7.16 -12.74 -23.94
N VAL A 177 -6.80 -11.78 -23.09
CA VAL A 177 -5.45 -11.21 -23.02
C VAL A 177 -4.84 -11.47 -21.65
N SER A 178 -3.53 -11.70 -21.63
CA SER A 178 -2.73 -11.91 -20.43
C SER A 178 -1.90 -10.69 -20.09
N VAL A 179 -1.40 -10.64 -18.85
CA VAL A 179 -0.48 -9.58 -18.42
C VAL A 179 0.79 -9.64 -19.27
N GLY A 180 1.11 -8.55 -19.94
CA GLY A 180 2.28 -8.42 -20.81
C GLY A 180 1.98 -8.55 -22.30
N ASP A 181 0.76 -8.91 -22.69
CA ASP A 181 0.34 -8.93 -24.09
C ASP A 181 0.24 -7.49 -24.62
N SER A 182 0.85 -7.23 -25.77
CA SER A 182 0.72 -5.94 -26.46
C SER A 182 -0.66 -5.84 -27.11
N LEU A 183 -1.42 -4.81 -26.75
CA LEU A 183 -2.79 -4.61 -27.21
C LEU A 183 -2.85 -3.65 -28.41
N LEU A 184 -2.02 -2.61 -28.41
CA LEU A 184 -2.02 -1.58 -29.44
C LEU A 184 -0.68 -0.85 -29.54
N LEU A 185 -0.45 -0.24 -30.69
CA LEU A 185 0.69 0.66 -30.89
C LEU A 185 0.20 2.11 -30.92
N LEU A 186 0.53 2.87 -29.88
CA LEU A 186 0.26 4.30 -29.80
C LEU A 186 1.46 5.11 -30.26
N VAL A 187 1.18 6.09 -31.11
CA VAL A 187 2.15 7.02 -31.67
C VAL A 187 1.93 8.40 -31.06
N PRO A 188 2.86 8.91 -30.23
CA PRO A 188 2.75 10.28 -29.74
C PRO A 188 2.79 11.29 -30.89
N ASN A 189 2.03 12.38 -30.77
CA ASN A 189 2.00 13.47 -31.76
C ASN A 189 3.27 14.36 -31.76
N GLY A 190 4.35 13.90 -31.11
CA GLY A 190 5.59 14.64 -30.91
C GLY A 190 6.43 14.86 -32.18
N ARG A 191 7.62 15.46 -32.02
CA ARG A 191 8.53 15.73 -33.13
C ARG A 191 9.03 14.42 -33.73
N LYS A 192 8.71 14.21 -35.00
CA LYS A 192 9.22 13.12 -35.82
C LYS A 192 10.71 13.32 -36.10
N TYR A 193 11.48 12.23 -36.07
CA TYR A 193 12.87 12.25 -36.51
C TYR A 193 13.17 10.99 -37.33
N ALA A 194 14.29 10.98 -38.02
CA ALA A 194 14.83 9.81 -38.68
C ALA A 194 16.13 9.43 -37.99
N LYS A 195 16.30 8.14 -37.66
CA LYS A 195 17.58 7.61 -37.20
C LYS A 195 18.42 7.23 -38.39
N CYS A 196 19.57 7.87 -38.54
CA CYS A 196 20.53 7.52 -39.58
C CYS A 196 21.82 6.95 -38.98
N MET A 197 22.18 5.73 -39.37
CA MET A 197 23.49 5.13 -39.09
C MET A 197 24.51 5.60 -40.13
N VAL A 198 25.42 6.48 -39.73
CA VAL A 198 26.50 6.98 -40.60
C VAL A 198 27.80 6.24 -40.29
N PRO A 199 28.58 5.77 -41.29
CA PRO A 199 29.88 5.16 -41.05
C PRO A 199 30.80 6.07 -40.24
N ALA A 200 31.54 5.50 -39.27
CA ALA A 200 32.37 6.28 -38.34
C ALA A 200 33.43 7.15 -39.02
N LYS A 201 33.83 6.85 -40.26
CA LYS A 201 34.71 7.68 -41.10
C LYS A 201 34.22 9.12 -41.23
N PHE A 202 32.90 9.32 -41.26
CA PHE A 202 32.26 10.63 -41.39
C PHE A 202 31.86 11.25 -40.04
N GLY A 203 32.00 10.50 -38.94
CA GLY A 203 31.69 10.93 -37.57
C GLY A 203 32.33 12.26 -37.17
N PRO A 204 33.61 12.54 -37.46
CA PRO A 204 34.26 13.80 -37.11
C PRO A 204 33.67 15.04 -37.81
N TRP A 205 32.92 14.85 -38.90
CA TRP A 205 32.39 15.94 -39.72
C TRP A 205 30.91 16.22 -39.48
N LEU A 206 30.24 15.37 -38.68
CA LEU A 206 28.85 15.56 -38.27
C LEU A 206 28.79 16.45 -37.02
N LYS A 207 27.98 17.51 -37.09
CA LYS A 207 27.73 18.40 -35.94
C LYS A 207 26.23 18.54 -35.70
N VAL A 208 25.87 18.67 -34.43
CA VAL A 208 24.52 19.05 -34.01
C VAL A 208 24.19 20.44 -34.60
N GLY A 209 22.96 20.61 -35.09
CA GLY A 209 22.48 21.82 -35.77
C GLY A 209 22.77 21.89 -37.27
N GLN A 210 23.39 20.88 -37.87
CA GLN A 210 23.65 20.83 -39.31
C GLN A 210 22.35 20.66 -40.11
N ARG A 211 22.17 21.48 -41.15
CA ARG A 211 21.03 21.35 -42.08
C ARG A 211 21.18 20.11 -42.94
N VAL A 212 20.09 19.38 -43.09
CA VAL A 212 20.02 18.17 -43.90
C VAL A 212 18.76 18.20 -44.74
N THR A 213 18.81 17.57 -45.91
CA THR A 213 17.65 17.43 -46.79
C THR A 213 17.16 16.00 -46.71
N ILE A 214 15.86 15.82 -46.50
CA ILE A 214 15.25 14.49 -46.38
C ILE A 214 14.28 14.31 -47.52
N SER A 215 14.37 13.20 -48.23
CA SER A 215 13.44 12.86 -49.30
C SER A 215 12.87 11.44 -49.10
N PRO A 216 11.57 11.21 -49.27
CA PRO A 216 11.00 9.87 -49.31
C PRO A 216 11.67 9.03 -50.41
N VAL A 217 11.83 7.72 -50.18
CA VAL A 217 12.44 6.84 -51.20
C VAL A 217 11.55 6.68 -52.44
N TRP A 218 10.22 6.76 -52.25
CA TRP A 218 9.23 6.60 -53.30
C TRP A 218 9.03 7.86 -54.16
N GLU A 219 9.37 9.06 -53.69
CA GLU A 219 9.21 10.32 -54.42
C GLU A 219 10.36 11.28 -54.13
N ARG A 220 11.31 11.37 -55.06
CA ARG A 220 12.54 12.16 -54.91
C ARG A 220 12.33 13.67 -55.02
N SER A 221 11.22 14.09 -55.61
CA SER A 221 10.88 15.50 -55.81
C SER A 221 10.45 16.19 -54.51
N TYR A 222 10.17 15.41 -53.45
CA TYR A 222 9.86 15.93 -52.12
C TYR A 222 11.14 16.10 -51.30
N GLU A 223 11.69 17.31 -51.28
CA GLU A 223 12.79 17.69 -50.41
C GLU A 223 12.28 18.40 -49.15
N LEU A 224 12.48 17.77 -48.00
CA LEU A 224 12.09 18.30 -46.70
C LEU A 224 13.32 18.82 -45.95
N PRO A 225 13.32 20.09 -45.49
CA PRO A 225 14.40 20.59 -44.66
C PRO A 225 14.35 19.93 -43.27
N GLY A 226 15.49 19.41 -42.83
CA GLY A 226 15.71 18.83 -41.51
C GLY A 226 16.97 19.39 -40.84
N GLN A 227 17.14 19.06 -39.56
CA GLN A 227 18.33 19.41 -38.80
C GLN A 227 18.81 18.22 -37.95
N VAL A 228 20.13 18.06 -37.88
CA VAL A 228 20.77 17.09 -36.96
C VAL A 228 20.54 17.53 -35.53
N ASN A 229 19.79 16.73 -34.76
CA ASN A 229 19.47 17.02 -33.38
C ASN A 229 20.47 16.37 -32.41
N ALA A 230 20.94 15.16 -32.72
CA ALA A 230 21.94 14.47 -31.91
C ALA A 230 22.87 13.61 -32.77
N VAL A 231 24.12 13.46 -32.32
CA VAL A 231 25.14 12.59 -32.92
C VAL A 231 25.67 11.69 -31.81
N ARG A 232 25.27 10.42 -31.80
CA ARG A 232 25.65 9.42 -30.82
C ARG A 232 26.57 8.39 -31.46
N ARG A 233 27.69 8.06 -30.81
CA ARG A 233 28.54 6.95 -31.27
C ARG A 233 27.80 5.63 -31.03
N HIS A 234 27.71 4.79 -32.06
CA HIS A 234 27.04 3.49 -31.98
C HIS A 234 27.95 2.39 -32.52
N VAL A 235 28.49 1.58 -31.62
CA VAL A 235 29.38 0.47 -31.98
C VAL A 235 28.52 -0.78 -32.13
N ASP A 236 28.36 -1.25 -33.38
CA ASP A 236 27.72 -2.54 -33.66
C ASP A 236 28.78 -3.63 -33.90
N LYS A 237 28.43 -4.89 -33.72
CA LYS A 237 29.35 -6.06 -33.72
C LYS A 237 30.14 -6.23 -35.02
N ASN A 238 29.64 -5.67 -36.14
CA ASN A 238 30.28 -5.80 -37.45
C ASN A 238 30.92 -4.50 -37.98
N HIS A 239 30.46 -3.31 -37.57
CA HIS A 239 31.00 -2.03 -38.05
C HIS A 239 30.90 -0.89 -37.02
N LEU A 240 31.91 -0.02 -36.99
CA LEU A 240 31.85 1.26 -36.27
C LEU A 240 30.93 2.23 -37.01
N SER A 241 29.78 2.54 -36.42
CA SER A 241 28.81 3.50 -36.95
C SER A 241 28.55 4.63 -35.96
N VAL A 242 27.90 5.69 -36.43
CA VAL A 242 27.47 6.84 -35.65
C VAL A 242 25.99 6.98 -35.90
N LEU A 243 25.18 6.85 -34.86
CA LEU A 243 23.75 7.07 -34.92
C LEU A 243 23.51 8.58 -34.87
N VAL A 244 22.82 9.10 -35.88
CA VAL A 244 22.49 10.51 -36.00
C VAL A 244 20.97 10.63 -35.98
N ASP A 245 20.46 11.44 -35.07
CA ASP A 245 19.02 11.72 -34.96
C ASP A 245 18.73 13.00 -35.74
N VAL A 246 17.91 12.89 -36.79
CA VAL A 246 17.55 14.01 -37.65
C VAL A 246 16.09 14.37 -37.45
N SER A 247 15.84 15.54 -36.86
CA SER A 247 14.49 16.07 -36.72
C SER A 247 14.02 16.73 -38.02
N PHE A 248 12.77 16.50 -38.40
CA PHE A 248 12.16 17.16 -39.56
C PHE A 248 10.66 17.35 -39.40
N HIS A 249 10.13 18.34 -40.10
CA HIS A 249 8.69 18.53 -40.20
C HIS A 249 8.17 17.61 -41.31
N SER A 250 7.33 16.64 -40.96
CA SER A 250 6.78 15.65 -41.89
C SER A 250 5.37 16.06 -42.31
N PRO A 251 5.19 16.65 -43.50
CA PRO A 251 3.86 16.76 -44.10
C PRO A 251 3.35 15.37 -44.51
N PRO A 252 2.02 15.15 -44.56
CA PRO A 252 1.44 13.99 -45.24
C PRO A 252 2.00 13.91 -46.67
N PRO A 253 2.40 12.72 -47.19
CA PRO A 253 1.90 11.38 -46.83
C PRO A 253 2.90 10.46 -46.09
N LEU A 254 3.97 10.98 -45.50
CA LEU A 254 4.97 10.14 -44.81
C LEU A 254 4.39 9.43 -43.56
N THR A 255 4.48 8.10 -43.53
CA THR A 255 4.04 7.21 -42.44
C THR A 255 5.19 6.56 -41.67
N LEU A 256 4.92 6.03 -40.48
CA LEU A 256 5.91 5.28 -39.69
C LEU A 256 6.51 4.13 -40.50
N GLY A 257 7.81 3.92 -40.41
CA GLY A 257 8.48 2.81 -41.10
C GLY A 257 8.80 3.08 -42.57
N ASP A 258 8.35 4.20 -43.14
CA ASP A 258 8.75 4.61 -44.48
C ASP A 258 10.27 4.79 -44.56
N LYS A 259 10.89 4.27 -45.61
CA LYS A 259 12.31 4.53 -45.84
C LYS A 259 12.49 5.96 -46.33
N VAL A 260 13.35 6.70 -45.66
CA VAL A 260 13.73 8.07 -46.04
C VAL A 260 15.21 8.11 -46.40
N ARG A 261 15.53 8.92 -47.40
CA ARG A 261 16.90 9.26 -47.76
C ARG A 261 17.25 10.58 -47.06
N VAL A 262 18.38 10.59 -46.37
CA VAL A 262 18.93 11.80 -45.74
C VAL A 262 20.18 12.21 -46.49
N GLU A 263 20.20 13.42 -47.03
CA GLU A 263 21.36 14.03 -47.67
C GLU A 263 21.97 15.07 -46.72
N ILE A 264 23.23 14.86 -46.36
CA ILE A 264 23.97 15.71 -45.42
C ILE A 264 25.07 16.44 -46.20
N THR A 265 25.00 17.76 -46.23
CA THR A 265 26.04 18.58 -46.87
C THR A 265 27.21 18.78 -45.93
N LEU A 266 28.35 18.13 -46.19
CA LEU A 266 29.58 18.25 -45.40
C LEU A 266 30.46 19.41 -45.92
N ARG A 267 31.10 20.16 -45.01
CA ARG A 267 31.82 21.42 -45.34
C ARG A 267 33.14 21.27 -46.11
N ARG A 268 33.74 20.08 -46.24
CA ARG A 268 35.09 19.93 -46.83
C ARG A 268 35.28 18.83 -47.87
N SER A 269 34.27 18.00 -48.08
CA SER A 269 34.22 16.98 -49.12
C SER A 269 32.82 17.05 -49.70
N GLY A 270 32.70 17.10 -51.02
CA GLY A 270 31.42 17.26 -51.72
C GLY A 270 30.28 16.39 -51.17
N LEU A 271 29.05 16.86 -51.41
CA LEU A 271 27.75 16.25 -51.09
C LEU A 271 27.85 14.75 -50.73
N LEU A 272 27.68 14.42 -49.44
CA LEU A 272 27.57 13.03 -49.05
C LEU A 272 26.17 12.55 -49.41
N LYS A 273 26.06 11.89 -50.56
CA LYS A 273 24.81 11.32 -51.05
C LYS A 273 24.68 9.87 -50.60
N LEU A 274 23.47 9.54 -50.19
CA LEU A 274 22.94 8.24 -49.77
C LEU A 274 23.45 7.73 -48.42
N LEU A 275 22.51 7.66 -47.48
CA LEU A 275 22.18 6.38 -46.86
C LEU A 275 20.64 6.27 -46.69
N LEU A 276 20.12 5.07 -46.94
CA LEU A 276 18.71 4.69 -46.85
C LEU A 276 18.41 4.29 -45.41
N PHE A 277 17.45 4.94 -44.76
CA PHE A 277 17.12 4.62 -43.37
C PHE A 277 15.63 4.38 -43.16
N PRO A 278 15.27 3.43 -42.29
CA PRO A 278 13.92 3.35 -41.79
C PRO A 278 13.61 4.59 -40.95
N PHE A 279 12.44 5.17 -41.17
CA PHE A 279 11.89 6.22 -40.31
C PHE A 279 11.46 5.60 -38.97
N GLU A 280 11.98 6.14 -37.87
CA GLU A 280 11.75 5.64 -36.50
C GLU A 280 11.33 6.79 -35.57
N TRP A 281 10.69 6.49 -34.44
CA TRP A 281 10.23 7.49 -33.45
C TRP A 281 10.86 7.32 -32.06
N GLU A 282 10.85 8.41 -31.28
CA GLU A 282 11.27 8.60 -29.84
C GLU A 282 11.08 7.38 -28.99
N HIS A 283 9.85 6.92 -29.17
CA HIS A 283 8.96 6.41 -28.16
C HIS A 283 7.83 5.72 -28.92
N ALA A 284 8.17 4.86 -29.90
CA ALA A 284 7.24 3.83 -30.33
C ALA A 284 7.14 2.85 -29.17
N THR A 285 6.39 3.23 -28.15
CA THR A 285 6.19 2.41 -26.98
C THR A 285 5.06 1.44 -27.31
N THR A 286 5.41 0.18 -27.48
CA THR A 286 4.46 -0.93 -27.51
C THR A 286 3.84 -1.07 -26.13
N TRP A 287 2.50 -1.08 -26.08
CA TRP A 287 1.73 -1.25 -24.86
C TRP A 287 0.69 -2.35 -25.04
#